data_AF-A0A0F3GP36-F1
#
_entry.id   AF-A0A0F3GP36-F1
#
_cell.length_a   1.000
_cell.length_b   1.000
_cell.length_c   1.000
_cell.angle_alpha   90.00
_cell.angle_beta   90.00
_cell.angle_gamma   90.00
#
_symmetry.space_group_name_H-M   'P 1'
#
loop_
_entity.id
_entity.type
_entity.pdbx_description
1 polymer ?
#
loop_
_entity_poly.entity_id
_entity_poly.type
_entity_poly.pdbx_seq_one_letter_code
_entity_poly.pdbx_strand_id
1 'polypeptide(L)' 'VKVNTISKAMKTYFRTAGVESFRVHDLRHTFASLLVQKGIDLRTVQELLGHTSYSTTLIYAHLSQKHLENAIAKIQY' A
#
# COMPACT_ATOMS: atom_id res chain seq x y z
N VAL A 1 16.61 5.07 16.46
CA VAL A 1 17.33 4.73 15.20
C VAL A 1 17.20 5.89 14.24
N LYS A 2 18.29 6.52 13.76
CA LYS A 2 18.17 7.59 12.76
C LYS A 2 17.59 7.00 11.47
N VAL A 3 16.48 7.54 10.97
CA VAL A 3 15.74 7.07 9.78
C VAL A 3 16.67 6.88 8.56
N ASN A 4 17.74 7.67 8.46
CA ASN A 4 18.74 7.55 7.40
C ASN A 4 19.53 6.23 7.38
N THR A 5 19.61 5.49 8.49
CA THR A 5 20.35 4.21 8.54
C THR A 5 19.62 3.13 7.75
N ILE A 6 18.29 3.05 7.88
CA ILE A 6 17.47 2.05 7.17
C ILE A 6 17.46 2.36 5.68
N SER A 7 17.21 3.62 5.31
CA SER A 7 17.23 4.05 3.91
C SER A 7 18.57 3.75 3.23
N LYS A 8 19.68 3.96 3.93
CA LYS A 8 21.03 3.69 3.41
C LYS A 8 21.28 2.19 3.23
N ALA A 9 20.91 1.37 4.22
CA ALA A 9 21.04 -0.08 4.13
C ALA A 9 20.21 -0.65 2.97
N MET A 10 18.93 -0.26 2.88
CA MET A 10 18.03 -0.70 1.81
C MET A 10 18.54 -0.30 0.43
N LYS A 11 19.04 0.92 0.26
CA LYS A 11 19.61 1.36 -1.02
C LYS A 11 20.76 0.46 -1.48
N THR A 12 21.61 0.00 -0.56
CA THR A 12 22.68 -0.95 -0.88
C THR A 12 22.11 -2.29 -1.34
N TYR A 13 21.15 -2.86 -0.60
CA TYR A 13 20.51 -4.13 -0.95
C TYR A 13 19.80 -4.08 -2.30
N PHE A 14 19.01 -3.04 -2.57
CA PHE A 14 18.31 -2.89 -3.86
C PHE A 14 19.28 -2.73 -5.02
N ARG A 15 20.38 -1.98 -4.82
CA ARG A 15 21.43 -1.87 -5.84
C ARG A 15 22.07 -3.22 -6.15
N THR A 16 22.36 -4.03 -5.13
CA THR A 16 22.89 -5.39 -5.33
C THR A 16 21.88 -6.32 -6.02
N ALA A 17 20.59 -6.11 -5.77
CA ALA A 17 19.50 -6.86 -6.42
C ALA A 17 19.19 -6.36 -7.86
N GLY A 18 19.89 -5.34 -8.37
CA GLY A 18 19.63 -4.77 -9.70
C GLY A 18 18.37 -3.90 -9.79
N VAL A 19 17.81 -3.47 -8.66
CA VAL A 19 16.63 -2.60 -8.61
C VAL A 19 17.09 -1.15 -8.48
N GLU A 20 16.85 -0.36 -9.52
CA GLU A 20 17.20 1.07 -9.54
C GLU A 20 16.09 1.94 -8.94
N SER A 21 16.47 3.08 -8.38
CA SER A 21 15.55 4.15 -7.93
C SER A 21 14.51 3.79 -6.85
N PHE A 22 14.72 2.73 -6.08
CA PHE A 22 13.84 2.34 -4.97
C PHE A 22 14.00 3.24 -3.73
N ARG A 23 12.88 3.64 -3.13
CA ARG A 23 12.78 4.40 -1.88
C ARG A 23 12.09 3.57 -0.81
N VAL A 24 12.46 3.78 0.46
CA VAL A 24 11.81 3.09 1.60
C VAL A 24 10.28 3.26 1.60
N HIS A 25 9.79 4.41 1.14
CA HIS A 25 8.35 4.70 1.05
C HIS A 25 7.62 3.82 0.01
N ASP A 26 8.33 3.25 -0.96
CA ASP A 26 7.75 2.36 -1.98
C ASP A 26 7.27 1.04 -1.35
N LEU A 27 7.88 0.61 -0.23
CA LEU A 27 7.36 -0.51 0.56
C LEU A 27 5.98 -0.19 1.13
N ARG A 28 5.76 1.04 1.60
CA ARG A 28 4.47 1.48 2.13
C ARG A 28 3.42 1.49 1.02
N HIS A 29 3.78 1.98 -0.16
CA HIS A 29 2.92 1.92 -1.34
C HIS A 29 2.59 0.48 -1.75
N THR A 30 3.58 -0.40 -1.72
CA THR A 30 3.42 -1.83 -2.04
C THR A 30 2.47 -2.50 -1.05
N PHE A 31 2.66 -2.27 0.25
CA PHE A 31 1.79 -2.80 1.30
C PHE A 31 0.34 -2.35 1.12
N ALA A 32 0.12 -1.05 0.91
CA ALA A 32 -1.22 -0.51 0.67
C ALA A 32 -1.88 -1.12 -0.58
N SER A 33 -1.12 -1.22 -1.68
CA SER A 33 -1.59 -1.78 -2.94
C SER A 33 -2.01 -3.24 -2.80
N LEU A 34 -1.21 -4.05 -2.10
CA LEU A 34 -1.50 -5.46 -1.86
C LEU A 34 -2.78 -5.65 -1.04
N LEU A 35 -3.01 -4.82 -0.02
CA LEU A 35 -4.22 -4.90 0.79
C LEU A 35 -5.48 -4.59 -0.04
N VAL A 36 -5.44 -3.51 -0.82
CA VAL A 36 -6.58 -3.12 -1.66
C VAL A 36 -6.86 -4.16 -2.74
N GLN A 37 -5.82 -4.69 -3.40
CA GLN A 37 -5.98 -5.76 -4.40
C GLN A 37 -6.57 -7.05 -3.80
N LYS A 38 -6.29 -7.32 -2.52
CA LYS A 38 -6.88 -8.45 -1.78
C LYS A 38 -8.32 -8.16 -1.29
N GLY A 39 -8.89 -7.00 -1.63
CA GLY A 39 -10.26 -6.64 -1.29
C GLY A 39 -10.44 -6.10 0.13
N ILE A 40 -9.35 -5.75 0.81
CA ILE A 40 -9.43 -5.02 2.09
C ILE A 40 -9.95 -3.61 1.83
N ASP A 41 -10.86 -3.14 2.68
CA ASP A 41 -11.46 -1.83 2.51
C ASP A 41 -10.45 -0.70 2.79
N LEU A 42 -10.66 0.44 2.13
CA LEU A 42 -9.74 1.58 2.21
C LEU A 42 -9.71 2.22 3.60
N ARG A 43 -10.73 2.04 4.44
CA ARG A 43 -10.73 2.59 5.81
C ARG A 43 -9.79 1.77 6.69
N THR A 44 -9.86 0.45 6.62
CA THR A 44 -8.90 -0.45 7.27
C THR A 44 -7.48 -0.17 6.79
N VAL A 45 -7.26 0.02 5.48
CA VAL A 45 -5.94 0.38 4.95
C VAL A 45 -5.45 1.74 5.49
N GLN A 46 -6.34 2.73 5.64
CA GLN A 46 -6.00 4.03 6.21
C GLN A 46 -5.48 3.89 7.65
N GLU A 47 -6.17 3.09 8.47
CA GLU A 47 -5.84 2.88 9.88
C GLU A 47 -4.53 2.11 10.03
N LEU A 48 -4.33 1.04 9.24
CA LEU A 48 -3.08 0.26 9.24
C LEU A 48 -1.87 1.09 8.82
N LEU A 49 -2.05 2.04 7.90
CA LEU A 49 -1.00 2.95 7.47
C LEU A 49 -0.84 4.14 8.44
N GLY A 50 -1.85 4.45 9.25
CA GLY A 50 -1.88 5.65 10.08
C GLY A 50 -1.97 6.93 9.25
N HIS A 51 -2.74 6.94 8.16
CA HIS A 51 -2.99 8.16 7.40
C HIS A 51 -3.99 9.07 8.13
N THR A 52 -3.56 10.30 8.39
CA THR A 52 -4.42 11.34 8.98
C THR A 52 -5.57 11.72 8.04
N SER A 53 -5.30 11.77 6.73
CA SER A 53 -6.31 12.09 5.72
C SER A 53 -6.71 10.87 4.92
N TYR A 54 -8.02 10.67 4.74
CA TYR A 54 -8.53 9.64 3.85
C TYR A 54 -8.14 9.88 2.38
N SER A 55 -7.95 11.15 1.98
CA SER A 55 -7.50 11.49 0.63
C SER A 55 -6.15 10.86 0.27
N THR A 56 -5.26 10.68 1.25
CA THR A 56 -3.98 10.00 1.06
C THR A 56 -4.16 8.51 0.77
N THR A 57 -5.19 7.87 1.33
CA THR A 57 -5.49 6.46 1.07
C THR A 57 -6.28 6.26 -0.23
N LEU A 58 -7.08 7.26 -0.65
CA LEU A 58 -7.86 7.21 -1.88
C LEU A 58 -7.01 6.99 -3.15
N ILE A 59 -5.70 7.32 -3.11
CA ILE A 59 -4.80 7.05 -4.25
C ILE A 59 -4.76 5.56 -4.63
N TYR A 60 -5.05 4.64 -3.70
CA TYR A 60 -5.07 3.20 -3.96
C TYR A 60 -6.45 2.66 -4.38
N ALA A 61 -7.50 3.48 -4.36
CA ALA A 61 -8.88 3.04 -4.61
C ALA A 61 -9.05 2.34 -5.97
N HIS A 62 -8.30 2.79 -6.98
CA HIS A 62 -8.33 2.22 -8.33
C HIS A 62 -7.87 0.76 -8.41
N LEU A 63 -7.15 0.26 -7.41
CA LEU A 63 -6.70 -1.14 -7.35
C LEU A 63 -7.80 -2.10 -6.91
N SER A 64 -8.95 -1.56 -6.50
CA SER A 64 -10.09 -2.28 -5.96
C SER A 64 -10.99 -2.84 -7.08
N GLN A 65 -10.42 -3.64 -7.99
CA GLN A 65 -11.10 -4.05 -9.23
C GLN A 65 -12.39 -4.87 -8.99
N LYS A 66 -12.42 -5.68 -7.92
CA LYS A 66 -13.55 -6.58 -7.60
C LYS A 66 -14.48 -6.06 -6.51
N HIS A 67 -14.28 -4.84 -6.02
CA HIS A 67 -15.01 -4.37 -4.86
C HIS A 67 -16.50 -4.13 -5.13
N LEU A 68 -16.84 -3.63 -6.31
CA LEU A 68 -18.25 -3.43 -6.70
C LEU A 68 -18.99 -4.77 -6.86
N GLU A 69 -18.37 -5.74 -7.55
CA GLU A 69 -18.93 -7.09 -7.70
C GLU A 69 -19.15 -7.77 -6.34
N ASN A 70 -18.15 -7.72 -5.45
CA ASN A 70 -18.25 -8.26 -4.11
C ASN A 70 -19.28 -7.52 -3.24
N ALA A 71 -19.45 -6.21 -3.42
CA ALA A 71 -20.45 -5.42 -2.70
C ALA A 71 -21.88 -5.82 -3.12
N ILE A 72 -22.11 -6.02 -4.42
CA ILE A 72 -23.40 -6.49 -4.95
C ILE A 72 -23.70 -7.91 -4.47
N ALA A 73 -22.71 -8.81 -4.49
CA ALA A 73 -22.87 -10.18 -4.02
C ALA A 73 -23.33 -10.29 -2.55
N LYS A 74 -23.01 -9.31 -1.71
CA LYS A 74 -23.45 -9.28 -0.29
C LYS A 74 -24.93 -8.91 -0.09
N ILE A 75 -25.56 -8.29 -1.08
CA ILE A 75 -26.97 -7.86 -1.00
C ILE A 75 -27.90 -9.00 -1.42
N GLN A 76 -27.43 -9.91 -2.27
CA GLN A 76 -28.23 -11.04 -2.76
C GLN A 76 -28.31 -12.15 -1.70
N TYR A 77 -29.36 -12.08 -0.87
CA TYR A 77 -29.94 -13.22 -0.16
C TYR A 77 -31.12 -13.78 -0.96
#